data_AF-A0A2S0US08-F1
#
_entry.id   AF-A0A2S0US08-F1
#
_cell.length_a   1.000
_cell.length_b   1.000
_cell.length_c   1.000
_cell.angle_alpha   90.00
_cell.angle_beta   90.00
_cell.angle_gamma   90.00
#
_symmetry.space_group_name_H-M   'P 1'
#
loop_
_entity.id
_entity.type
_entity.pdbx_description
1 polymer ?
#
loop_
_entity_poly.entity_id
_entity_poly.type
_entity_poly.pdbx_seq_one_letter_code
_entity_poly.pdbx_strand_id
1 'polypeptide(L)'
;MNLIIKQLSCVTFAAALGFSVVAPATAQVAVAVPQAALGATADSCTSAAACDVAVQALIDQLVASNPGTDPALILASVVSAIAAAYNAGTFPDVAAGFALASAAGIATANGFSALAAAAIAAATTVAAGDTIDLEAVAEASGSPA
;
A
#
# COMPACT_ATOMS: atom_id res chain seq x y z
N MET A 1 -46.14 -4.16 -37.17
CA MET A 1 -44.70 -4.40 -37.34
C MET A 1 -44.17 -5.00 -36.05
N ASN A 2 -43.91 -6.31 -36.11
CA ASN A 2 -43.36 -7.14 -35.03
C ASN A 2 -41.86 -6.86 -34.87
N LEU A 3 -41.33 -7.04 -33.65
CA LEU A 3 -40.16 -7.89 -33.40
C LEU A 3 -40.05 -8.22 -31.91
N ILE A 4 -40.32 -9.50 -31.61
CA ILE A 4 -40.03 -10.23 -30.37
C ILE A 4 -38.84 -11.16 -30.70
N ILE A 5 -38.15 -11.65 -29.66
CA ILE A 5 -37.29 -12.86 -29.55
C ILE A 5 -35.78 -12.53 -29.65
N LYS A 6 -34.99 -12.55 -28.55
CA LYS A 6 -34.41 -13.69 -27.79
C LYS A 6 -33.33 -14.46 -28.60
N GLN A 7 -32.38 -15.07 -27.88
CA GLN A 7 -31.30 -16.01 -28.30
C GLN A 7 -29.91 -15.35 -28.42
N LEU A 8 -28.98 -15.60 -27.48
CA LEU A 8 -28.15 -16.81 -27.28
C LEU A 8 -26.85 -16.76 -28.10
N SER A 9 -25.75 -16.64 -27.36
CA SER A 9 -24.56 -17.49 -27.41
C SER A 9 -23.68 -17.57 -28.68
N CYS A 10 -22.38 -17.40 -28.39
CA CYS A 10 -21.21 -18.05 -29.02
C CYS A 10 -20.76 -17.55 -30.41
N VAL A 11 -19.51 -17.09 -30.53
CA VAL A 11 -18.34 -17.90 -30.95
C VAL A 11 -17.15 -16.95 -31.17
N THR A 12 -16.16 -17.09 -30.29
CA THR A 12 -14.72 -17.20 -30.57
C THR A 12 -14.15 -16.56 -31.83
N PHE A 13 -13.37 -15.49 -31.66
CA PHE A 13 -12.19 -15.24 -32.49
C PHE A 13 -10.98 -15.11 -31.58
N ALA A 14 -10.29 -16.24 -31.38
CA ALA A 14 -8.94 -16.26 -30.84
C ALA A 14 -7.97 -16.10 -32.01
N ALA A 15 -7.23 -14.99 -32.03
CA ALA A 15 -6.01 -14.86 -32.81
C ALA A 15 -5.02 -13.96 -32.04
N ALA A 16 -4.21 -14.64 -31.22
CA ALA A 16 -2.82 -14.35 -30.93
C ALA A 16 -2.37 -12.89 -30.85
N LEU A 17 -2.34 -12.33 -29.64
CA LEU A 17 -1.17 -11.69 -29.01
C LEU A 17 -1.41 -11.74 -27.50
N GLY A 18 -0.51 -12.42 -26.78
CA GLY A 18 -0.69 -12.83 -25.39
C GLY A 18 -0.74 -11.70 -24.38
N PHE A 19 -1.91 -11.10 -24.20
CA PHE A 19 -2.22 -10.37 -22.98
C PHE A 19 -2.94 -11.31 -22.03
N SER A 20 -2.18 -11.85 -21.08
CA SER A 20 -2.73 -12.38 -19.83
C SER A 20 -3.79 -11.41 -19.33
N VAL A 21 -5.02 -11.89 -19.22
CA VAL A 21 -6.07 -11.23 -18.46
C VAL A 21 -5.56 -11.21 -17.02
N VAL A 22 -4.80 -10.19 -16.67
CA VAL A 22 -4.49 -9.87 -15.27
C VAL A 22 -5.86 -9.58 -14.67
N ALA A 23 -6.33 -10.51 -13.85
CA ALA A 23 -7.53 -10.32 -13.07
C ALA A 23 -7.45 -8.92 -12.43
N PRO A 24 -8.55 -8.14 -12.41
CA PRO A 24 -8.52 -6.85 -11.74
C PRO A 24 -8.07 -7.14 -10.31
N ALA A 25 -6.95 -6.54 -9.92
CA ALA A 25 -6.54 -6.49 -8.53
C ALA A 25 -7.81 -6.16 -7.75
N THR A 26 -8.29 -7.11 -6.94
CA THR A 26 -9.43 -6.89 -6.07
C THR A 26 -9.17 -5.56 -5.39
N ALA A 27 -10.02 -4.57 -5.63
CA ALA A 27 -9.94 -3.29 -4.95
C ALA A 27 -10.04 -3.56 -3.46
N GLN A 28 -8.88 -3.73 -2.82
CA GLN A 28 -8.77 -3.80 -1.39
C GLN A 28 -9.29 -2.48 -0.90
N VAL A 29 -10.27 -2.51 0.00
CA VAL A 29 -10.77 -1.28 0.62
C VAL A 29 -9.64 -0.77 1.51
N ALA A 30 -8.73 0.00 0.94
CA ALA A 30 -7.63 0.62 1.65
C ALA A 30 -8.20 1.43 2.82
N VAL A 31 -7.63 1.25 4.01
CA VAL A 31 -8.02 2.03 5.17
C VAL A 31 -7.58 3.46 4.91
N ALA A 32 -8.52 4.40 5.01
CA ALA A 32 -8.20 5.81 4.84
C ALA A 32 -7.24 6.26 5.95
N VAL A 33 -6.02 6.63 5.57
CA VAL A 33 -5.04 7.21 6.50
C VAL A 33 -5.25 8.73 6.51
N PRO A 34 -5.64 9.33 7.65
CA PRO A 34 -5.86 10.77 7.70
C PRO A 34 -4.56 11.53 7.43
N GLN A 35 -4.56 12.49 6.49
CA GLN A 35 -3.35 13.29 6.20
C GLN A 35 -2.81 14.01 7.43
N ALA A 36 -3.68 14.46 8.34
CA ALA A 36 -3.25 15.10 9.59
C ALA A 36 -2.47 14.13 10.50
N ALA A 37 -2.88 12.85 10.55
CA ALA A 37 -2.17 11.83 11.30
C ALA A 37 -0.82 11.50 10.62
N LEU A 38 -0.82 11.43 9.29
CA LEU A 38 0.39 11.20 8.50
C LEU A 38 1.41 12.34 8.67
N GLY A 39 0.95 13.59 8.68
CA GLY A 39 1.78 14.77 8.95
C GLY A 39 2.35 14.75 10.36
N ALA A 40 1.53 14.43 11.37
CA ALA A 40 2.02 14.28 12.75
C ALA A 40 3.05 13.14 12.90
N THR A 41 2.89 12.04 12.16
CA THR A 41 3.90 10.98 12.08
C THR A 41 5.20 11.51 11.47
N ALA A 42 5.12 12.21 10.34
CA ALA A 42 6.29 12.81 9.69
C ALA A 42 7.03 13.79 10.61
N ASP A 43 6.31 14.65 11.33
CA ASP A 43 6.87 15.61 12.29
C ASP A 43 7.55 14.91 13.49
N SER A 44 7.02 13.76 13.90
CA SER A 44 7.55 12.97 15.03
C SER A 44 8.74 12.08 14.62
N CYS A 45 8.93 11.84 13.33
CA CYS A 45 10.00 11.00 12.77
C CYS A 45 11.36 11.72 12.72
N THR A 46 11.83 12.22 13.86
CA THR A 46 13.14 12.91 13.98
C THR A 46 14.33 11.97 14.04
N SER A 47 14.10 10.69 14.29
CA SER A 47 15.09 9.61 14.33
C SER A 47 14.40 8.28 14.04
N ALA A 48 15.17 7.24 13.69
CA ALA A 48 14.62 5.90 13.47
C ALA A 48 13.76 5.41 14.66
N ALA A 49 14.27 5.52 15.89
CA ALA A 49 13.55 5.08 17.08
C ALA A 49 12.28 5.91 17.38
N ALA A 50 12.31 7.22 17.11
CA ALA A 50 11.11 8.05 17.26
C ALA A 50 10.07 7.71 16.17
N CYS A 51 10.54 7.37 14.97
CA CYS A 51 9.69 6.99 13.86
C CYS A 51 9.05 5.61 14.05
N ASP A 52 9.76 4.64 14.66
CA ASP A 52 9.17 3.36 15.07
C ASP A 52 7.96 3.57 15.97
N VAL A 53 8.10 4.43 16.99
CA VAL A 53 7.00 4.78 17.92
C VAL A 53 5.88 5.52 17.20
N ALA A 54 6.20 6.48 16.33
CA ALA A 54 5.20 7.28 15.62
C ALA A 54 4.40 6.45 14.59
N VAL A 55 5.06 5.54 13.86
CA VAL A 55 4.41 4.63 12.91
C VAL A 55 3.57 3.60 13.65
N GLN A 56 4.07 3.04 14.76
CA GLN A 56 3.27 2.13 15.59
C GLN A 56 2.03 2.83 16.15
N ALA A 57 2.16 4.06 16.66
CA ALA A 57 1.03 4.83 17.17
C ALA A 57 -0.03 5.12 16.08
N LEU A 58 0.41 5.41 14.85
CA LEU A 58 -0.49 5.56 13.71
C LEU A 58 -1.24 4.25 13.40
N ILE A 59 -0.54 3.11 13.38
CA ILE A 59 -1.15 1.80 13.16
C ILE A 59 -2.16 1.50 14.28
N ASP A 60 -1.80 1.69 15.54
CA ASP A 60 -2.69 1.45 16.69
C ASP A 60 -3.95 2.32 16.62
N GLN A 61 -3.82 3.59 16.22
CA GLN A 61 -4.94 4.48 16.00
C GLN A 61 -5.86 3.97 14.87
N LEU A 62 -5.28 3.48 13.77
CA LEU A 62 -6.05 2.95 12.64
C LEU A 62 -6.74 1.63 12.99
N VAL A 63 -6.09 0.75 13.76
CA VAL A 63 -6.69 -0.48 14.30
C VAL A 63 -7.86 -0.16 15.20
N ALA A 64 -7.70 0.79 16.12
CA ALA A 64 -8.77 1.22 17.02
C ALA A 64 -9.96 1.84 16.26
N SER A 65 -9.70 2.56 15.17
CA SER A 65 -10.72 3.22 14.34
C SER A 65 -11.39 2.27 13.34
N ASN A 66 -10.77 1.13 13.03
CA ASN A 66 -11.26 0.15 12.06
C ASN A 66 -11.30 -1.27 12.67
N PRO A 67 -12.09 -1.47 13.74
CA PRO A 67 -12.17 -2.77 14.41
C PRO A 67 -12.65 -3.86 13.45
N GLY A 68 -11.95 -5.00 13.43
CA GLY A 68 -12.25 -6.13 12.55
C GLY A 68 -11.61 -6.06 11.16
N THR A 69 -10.84 -5.01 10.86
CA THR A 69 -10.01 -4.96 9.64
C THR A 69 -8.74 -5.77 9.82
N ASP A 70 -8.28 -6.42 8.76
CA ASP A 70 -7.03 -7.17 8.76
C ASP A 70 -5.84 -6.24 9.07
N PRO A 71 -5.01 -6.54 10.08
CA PRO A 71 -3.80 -5.79 10.39
C PRO A 71 -2.84 -5.65 9.20
N ALA A 72 -2.76 -6.65 8.32
CA ALA A 72 -1.94 -6.59 7.11
C ALA A 72 -2.43 -5.47 6.18
N LEU A 73 -3.74 -5.30 6.06
CA LEU A 73 -4.36 -4.30 5.22
C LEU A 73 -4.21 -2.88 5.80
N ILE A 74 -4.26 -2.75 7.13
CA ILE A 74 -3.94 -1.48 7.81
C ILE A 74 -2.50 -1.09 7.55
N LEU A 75 -1.55 -2.01 7.74
CA LEU A 75 -0.13 -1.74 7.53
C LEU A 75 0.17 -1.41 6.06
N ALA A 76 -0.42 -2.15 5.12
CA ALA A 76 -0.37 -1.85 3.69
C ALA A 76 -0.87 -0.44 3.36
N SER A 77 -1.97 -0.02 4.00
CA SER A 77 -2.55 1.31 3.81
C SER A 77 -1.60 2.40 4.33
N VAL A 78 -0.93 2.16 5.46
CA VAL A 78 0.09 3.07 6.01
C VAL A 78 1.29 3.18 5.07
N VAL A 79 1.85 2.06 4.61
CA VAL A 79 2.98 2.05 3.67
C VAL A 79 2.64 2.80 2.38
N SER A 80 1.45 2.54 1.82
CA SER A 80 0.97 3.20 0.60
C SER A 80 0.77 4.71 0.81
N ALA A 81 0.22 5.11 1.97
CA ALA A 81 0.02 6.52 2.30
C ALA A 81 1.33 7.27 2.48
N ILE A 82 2.32 6.68 3.16
CA ILE A 82 3.67 7.27 3.31
C ILE A 82 4.32 7.41 1.94
N ALA A 83 4.27 6.37 1.10
CA ALA A 83 4.87 6.40 -0.23
C ALA A 83 4.24 7.46 -1.14
N ALA A 84 2.91 7.57 -1.13
CA ALA A 84 2.20 8.60 -1.87
C ALA A 84 2.53 10.01 -1.36
N ALA A 85 2.62 10.20 -0.03
CA ALA A 85 2.93 11.50 0.56
C ALA A 85 4.38 11.93 0.29
N TYR A 86 5.32 10.99 0.25
CA TYR A 86 6.70 11.23 -0.18
C TYR A 86 6.75 11.63 -1.67
N ASN A 87 6.11 10.88 -2.56
CA ASN A 87 6.04 11.23 -3.99
C ASN A 87 5.37 12.60 -4.23
N ALA A 88 4.43 13.00 -3.37
CA ALA A 88 3.79 14.31 -3.40
C ALA A 88 4.65 15.44 -2.78
N GLY A 89 5.81 15.12 -2.21
CA GLY A 89 6.70 16.09 -1.54
C GLY A 89 6.17 16.60 -0.20
N THR A 90 5.17 15.93 0.38
CA THR A 90 4.54 16.30 1.65
C THR A 90 5.09 15.53 2.85
N PHE A 91 5.87 14.48 2.61
CA PHE A 91 6.58 13.69 3.62
C PHE A 91 8.09 13.87 3.40
N PRO A 92 8.84 14.45 4.35
CA PRO A 92 10.28 14.69 4.20
C PRO A 92 11.08 13.39 3.98
N ASP A 93 12.08 13.40 3.10
CA ASP A 93 12.83 12.22 2.67
C ASP A 93 13.37 11.38 3.83
N VAL A 94 14.06 12.02 4.79
CA VAL A 94 14.64 11.35 5.96
C VAL A 94 13.57 10.68 6.81
N ALA A 95 12.45 11.36 7.01
CA ALA A 95 11.32 10.84 7.77
C ALA A 95 10.64 9.68 7.01
N ALA A 96 10.47 9.80 5.69
CA ALA A 96 9.85 8.77 4.84
C ALA A 96 10.70 7.49 4.83
N GLY A 97 12.02 7.63 4.73
CA GLY A 97 12.96 6.51 4.79
C GLY A 97 12.88 5.77 6.11
N PHE A 98 12.87 6.51 7.24
CA PHE A 98 12.67 5.88 8.55
C PHE A 98 11.28 5.25 8.68
N ALA A 99 10.22 5.92 8.26
CA ALA A 99 8.86 5.42 8.42
C ALA A 99 8.61 4.14 7.62
N LEU A 100 9.14 4.05 6.40
CA LEU A 100 9.07 2.86 5.56
C LEU A 100 9.92 1.71 6.13
N ALA A 101 11.11 2.00 6.67
CA ALA A 101 11.92 1.00 7.36
C ALA A 101 11.24 0.48 8.63
N SER A 102 10.61 1.36 9.42
CA SER A 102 9.81 1.00 10.60
C SER A 102 8.62 0.13 10.21
N ALA A 103 7.86 0.53 9.18
CA ALA A 103 6.73 -0.25 8.67
C ALA A 103 7.17 -1.64 8.16
N ALA A 104 8.34 -1.74 7.53
CA ALA A 104 8.92 -3.02 7.13
C ALA A 104 9.29 -3.90 8.35
N GLY A 105 9.85 -3.31 9.40
CA GLY A 105 10.16 -4.01 10.65
C GLY A 105 8.89 -4.59 11.28
N ILE A 106 7.82 -3.80 11.33
CA ILE A 106 6.50 -4.22 11.82
C ILE A 106 5.92 -5.33 10.93
N ALA A 107 6.00 -5.19 9.61
CA ALA A 107 5.54 -6.22 8.67
C ALA A 107 6.28 -7.54 8.88
N THR A 108 7.61 -7.49 9.05
CA THR A 108 8.45 -8.66 9.32
C THR A 108 8.07 -9.34 10.64
N ALA A 109 7.87 -8.56 11.71
CA ALA A 109 7.50 -9.08 13.02
C ALA A 109 6.12 -9.77 13.01
N ASN A 110 5.22 -9.37 12.11
CA ASN A 110 3.90 -9.97 11.94
C ASN A 110 3.86 -11.07 10.85
N GLY A 111 4.98 -11.35 10.18
CA GLY A 111 5.06 -12.39 9.16
C GLY A 111 4.58 -11.98 7.76
N PHE A 112 4.38 -10.68 7.50
CA PHE A 112 3.95 -10.17 6.19
C PHE A 112 5.15 -9.96 5.27
N SER A 113 5.71 -11.05 4.76
CA SER A 113 7.02 -11.06 4.10
C SER A 113 7.08 -10.22 2.82
N ALA A 114 6.05 -10.30 1.97
CA ALA A 114 5.95 -9.50 0.75
C ALA A 114 5.83 -8.00 1.04
N LEU A 115 5.00 -7.63 2.03
CA LEU A 115 4.81 -6.23 2.44
C LEU A 115 6.09 -5.66 3.06
N ALA A 116 6.81 -6.45 3.87
CA ALA A 116 8.11 -6.06 4.40
C ALA A 116 9.12 -5.79 3.27
N ALA A 117 9.21 -6.68 2.28
CA ALA A 117 10.10 -6.51 1.14
C ALA A 117 9.77 -5.24 0.33
N ALA A 118 8.50 -4.96 0.08
CA ALA A 118 8.09 -3.75 -0.62
C ALA A 118 8.38 -2.48 0.16
N ALA A 119 8.14 -2.47 1.47
CA ALA A 119 8.47 -1.33 2.33
C ALA A 119 10.00 -1.09 2.39
N ILE A 120 10.82 -2.14 2.40
CA ILE A 120 12.30 -2.03 2.31
C ILE A 120 12.72 -1.47 0.95
N ALA A 121 12.13 -1.96 -0.14
CA ALA A 121 12.42 -1.46 -1.48
C ALA A 121 12.07 0.03 -1.59
N ALA A 122 10.89 0.43 -1.11
CA ALA A 122 10.45 1.82 -1.05
C ALA A 122 11.40 2.69 -0.21
N ALA A 123 11.83 2.23 0.97
CA ALA A 123 12.82 2.93 1.80
C ALA A 123 14.17 3.11 1.07
N THR A 124 14.59 2.12 0.28
CA THR A 124 15.81 2.18 -0.52
C THR A 124 15.69 3.21 -1.66
N THR A 125 14.53 3.27 -2.31
CA THR A 125 14.22 4.29 -3.33
C THR A 125 14.23 5.70 -2.75
N VAL A 126 13.67 5.89 -1.54
CA VAL A 126 13.76 7.18 -0.82
C VAL A 126 15.21 7.55 -0.53
N ALA A 127 16.03 6.60 -0.07
CA ALA A 127 17.44 6.84 0.20
C ALA A 127 18.24 7.21 -1.06
N ALA A 128 17.79 6.78 -2.24
CA ALA A 128 18.34 7.20 -3.53
C ALA A 128 17.84 8.58 -3.98
N GLY A 129 16.79 9.13 -3.34
CA GLY A 129 16.14 10.38 -3.73
C GLY A 129 15.21 10.24 -4.93
N ASP A 130 14.80 9.01 -5.26
CA ASP A 130 13.94 8.70 -6.39
C ASP A 130 12.47 8.62 -5.96
N THR A 131 11.54 8.68 -6.93
CA THR A 131 10.11 8.45 -6.69
C THR A 131 9.81 6.97 -6.48
N ILE A 132 8.94 6.67 -5.51
CA ILE A 132 8.51 5.30 -5.20
C ILE A 132 7.48 4.83 -6.23
N ASP A 133 7.63 3.60 -6.71
CA ASP A 133 6.61 2.94 -7.53
C ASP A 133 5.42 2.53 -6.64
N LEU A 134 4.34 3.31 -6.72
CA LEU A 134 3.13 3.08 -5.92
C LEU A 134 2.37 1.82 -6.38
N GLU A 135 2.54 1.39 -7.62
CA GLU A 135 1.91 0.20 -8.17
C GLU A 135 2.59 -1.04 -7.58
N ALA A 136 3.92 -1.05 -7.54
CA ALA A 136 4.68 -2.11 -6.87
C ALA A 136 4.34 -2.24 -5.36
N VAL A 137 4.15 -1.11 -4.67
CA VAL A 137 3.73 -1.09 -3.25
C VAL A 137 2.31 -1.65 -3.08
N ALA A 138 1.40 -1.31 -3.97
CA ALA A 138 0.03 -1.82 -3.96
C ALA A 138 -0.04 -3.33 -4.28
N GLU A 139 0.76 -3.81 -5.23
CA GLU A 139 0.84 -5.23 -5.58
C GLU A 139 1.34 -6.09 -4.40
N ALA A 140 2.38 -5.64 -3.70
CA ALA A 140 2.89 -6.34 -2.53
C ALA A 140 1.92 -6.33 -1.35
N SER A 141 1.14 -5.26 -1.23
CA SER A 141 0.00 -5.17 -0.30
C SER A 141 -1.16 -6.11 -0.68
N GLY A 142 -1.22 -6.50 -1.97
CA GLY A 142 -2.14 -7.47 -2.56
C GLY A 142 -1.90 -8.92 -2.14
N SER A 143 -0.67 -9.26 -1.79
CA SER A 143 -0.24 -10.64 -1.49
C SER A 143 0.63 -10.69 -0.22
N PRO A 144 0.06 -10.50 0.99
CA PRO A 144 0.82 -10.47 2.24
C PRO A 144 1.40 -11.82 2.68
N ALA A 145 1.37 -12.85 1.81
CA ALA A 145 1.75 -14.22 2.10
C ALA A 145 3.25 -14.43 2.38
#